data_AF-A0A521UA09-F1
#
_entry.id   AF-A0A521UA09-F1
#
_cell.length_a   1.000
_cell.length_b   1.000
_cell.length_c   1.000
_cell.angle_alpha   90.00
_cell.angle_beta   90.00
_cell.angle_gamma   90.00
#
_symmetry.space_group_name_H-M   'P 1'
#
loop_
_entity.id
_entity.type
_entity.pdbx_description
1 polymer ?
#
loop_
_entity_poly.entity_id
_entity_poly.type
_entity_poly.pdbx_seq_one_letter_code
_entity_poly.pdbx_strand_id
1 'polypeptide(L)' 'DEYGIAASTGSACSVHTQKASHVLQAMGFSHEQITGSLRLTLGLFNNQQQIDETVNIIKKVTAELRSVSPFREKYSFN' A
#
# COMPACT_ATOMS: atom_id res chain seq x y z
N ASP A 1 5.13 2.53 -11.17
CA ASP A 1 5.96 2.69 -12.38
C ASP A 1 6.83 3.94 -12.29
N GLU A 2 6.25 5.12 -12.09
CA GLU A 2 6.94 6.44 -12.03
C GLU A 2 8.24 6.51 -11.19
N TYR A 3 8.36 5.68 -10.15
CA TYR A 3 9.53 5.63 -9.26
C TYR A 3 10.35 4.33 -9.37
N GLY A 4 10.12 3.49 -10.38
CA GLY A 4 10.84 2.22 -10.58
C GLY A 4 10.53 1.13 -9.54
N ILE A 5 9.52 1.32 -8.68
CA ILE A 5 9.13 0.37 -7.63
C ILE A 5 7.97 -0.50 -8.12
N ALA A 6 8.16 -1.82 -8.10
CA ALA A 6 7.09 -2.79 -8.31
C ALA A 6 6.37 -3.10 -6.99
N ALA A 7 5.05 -2.96 -6.98
CA ALA A 7 4.23 -3.18 -5.80
C ALA A 7 2.89 -3.84 -6.19
N SER A 8 2.18 -4.38 -5.19
CA SER A 8 0.88 -5.02 -5.38
C SER A 8 -0.11 -4.49 -4.35
N THR A 9 -1.34 -4.23 -4.78
CA THR A 9 -2.48 -3.94 -3.92
C THR A 9 -3.30 -5.25 -3.78
N GLY A 10 -3.49 -5.73 -2.55
CA GLY A 10 -4.20 -7.00 -2.29
C GLY A 10 -3.52 -8.27 -2.82
N SER A 11 -4.29 -9.36 -2.94
CA SER A 11 -3.79 -10.65 -3.47
C SER A 11 -3.52 -10.53 -4.97
N ALA A 12 -2.32 -10.96 -5.40
CA ALA A 12 -1.76 -10.85 -6.75
C ALA A 12 -2.63 -11.36 -7.93
N CYS A 13 -3.81 -11.94 -7.70
CA CYS A 13 -4.66 -12.57 -8.72
C CYS A 13 -5.95 -11.77 -9.04
N SER A 14 -5.89 -10.44 -9.01
CA SER A 14 -7.08 -9.57 -9.19
C SER A 14 -7.33 -9.21 -10.65
N VAL A 15 -7.37 -10.20 -11.56
CA VAL A 15 -7.43 -9.95 -13.01
C VAL A 15 -8.86 -9.79 -13.55
N HIS A 16 -9.91 -9.92 -12.72
CA HIS A 16 -11.29 -9.76 -13.20
C HIS A 16 -12.34 -9.25 -12.19
N THR A 17 -12.07 -9.31 -10.89
CA THR A 17 -12.91 -8.65 -9.87
C THR A 17 -11.99 -8.16 -8.76
N GLN A 18 -12.00 -6.86 -8.45
CA GLN A 18 -11.31 -6.32 -7.27
C GLN A 18 -12.06 -6.78 -6.01
N LYS A 19 -11.93 -8.07 -5.67
CA LYS A 19 -12.46 -8.59 -4.42
C LYS A 19 -11.50 -8.18 -3.32
N ALA A 20 -12.04 -7.53 -2.29
CA ALA A 20 -11.31 -7.21 -1.07
C ALA A 20 -10.57 -8.46 -0.57
N SER A 21 -9.35 -8.29 -0.06
CA SER A 21 -8.52 -9.39 0.43
C SER A 21 -9.27 -10.20 1.49
N HIS A 22 -9.58 -11.47 1.20
CA HIS A 22 -10.21 -12.40 2.16
C HIS A 22 -9.39 -12.51 3.45
N VAL A 23 -8.06 -12.44 3.37
CA VAL A 23 -7.18 -12.50 4.55
C VAL A 23 -7.39 -11.26 5.42
N LEU A 24 -7.38 -10.06 4.83
CA LEU A 24 -7.57 -8.84 5.61
C LEU A 24 -9.01 -8.72 6.15
N GLN A 25 -10.00 -9.26 5.44
CA GLN A 25 -11.37 -9.40 5.96
C GLN A 25 -11.41 -10.32 7.18
N ALA A 26 -10.77 -11.49 7.12
CA ALA A 26 -10.71 -12.44 8.24
C ALA A 26 -9.95 -11.87 9.45
N MET A 27 -9.00 -10.96 9.22
CA MET A 27 -8.30 -10.20 10.26
C MET A 27 -9.14 -9.07 10.87
N GLY A 28 -10.36 -8.83 10.35
CA GLY A 28 -11.29 -7.82 10.88
C GLY A 28 -11.06 -6.40 10.40
N PHE A 29 -10.30 -6.19 9.32
CA PHE A 29 -10.12 -4.85 8.75
C PHE A 29 -11.39 -4.38 8.01
N SER A 30 -11.68 -3.09 8.12
CA SER A 30 -12.77 -2.46 7.36
C SER A 30 -12.48 -2.46 5.86
N HIS A 31 -13.52 -2.37 5.03
CA HIS A 31 -13.37 -2.31 3.58
C HIS A 31 -12.42 -1.19 3.12
N GLU A 32 -12.47 -0.03 3.77
CA GLU A 32 -11.63 1.13 3.43
C GLU A 32 -10.15 0.83 3.72
N GLN A 33 -9.84 0.20 4.86
CA GLN A 33 -8.48 -0.22 5.21
C GLN A 33 -7.95 -1.27 4.24
N ILE A 34 -8.80 -2.20 3.81
CA ILE A 34 -8.43 -3.25 2.86
C ILE A 34 -8.09 -2.65 1.50
N THR A 35 -8.93 -1.74 1.00
CA THR A 35 -8.72 -1.08 -0.29
C THR A 35 -7.50 -0.15 -0.27
N GLY A 36 -7.15 0.41 0.89
CA GLY A 36 -5.93 1.20 1.09
C GLY A 36 -4.66 0.39 1.37
N SER A 37 -4.69 -0.94 1.29
CA SER A 37 -3.53 -1.78 1.64
C SER A 37 -2.46 -1.82 0.55
N LEU A 38 -1.19 -1.80 0.97
CA LEU A 38 -0.01 -1.93 0.12
C LEU A 38 0.81 -3.14 0.57
N ARG A 39 1.16 -4.02 -0.38
CA ARG A 39 2.04 -5.17 -0.12
C ARG A 39 3.33 -5.04 -0.90
N LEU A 40 4.45 -5.08 -0.18
CA LEU A 40 5.80 -5.12 -0.72
C LEU A 40 6.47 -6.42 -0.26
N THR A 41 7.09 -7.11 -1.20
CA THR A 41 7.82 -8.36 -0.94
C THR A 41 9.26 -8.16 -1.37
N LEU A 42 10.21 -8.45 -0.49
CA LEU A 42 11.63 -8.42 -0.81
C LEU A 42 12.06 -9.75 -1.43
N GLY A 43 13.07 -9.70 -2.31
CA GLY A 43 13.72 -10.85 -2.91
C GLY A 43 15.23 -10.79 -2.75
N LEU A 44 15.90 -11.88 -3.15
CA LEU A 44 17.35 -12.07 -3.02
C LEU A 44 18.20 -10.95 -3.66
N PHE A 45 17.66 -10.27 -4.66
CA PHE A 45 18.37 -9.23 -5.41
C PHE A 45 18.10 -7.81 -4.90
N ASN A 46 17.31 -7.65 -3.84
CA ASN A 46 17.16 -6.34 -3.22
C ASN A 46 18.37 -6.01 -2.36
N ASN A 47 18.74 -4.73 -2.32
CA ASN A 47 19.77 -4.21 -1.44
C ASN A 47 19.24 -3.12 -0.51
N GLN A 48 20.02 -2.78 0.52
CA GLN A 48 19.62 -1.80 1.54
C GLN A 48 19.31 -0.42 0.94
N GLN A 49 20.12 0.05 -0.01
CA GLN A 49 19.91 1.35 -0.65
C GLN A 49 18.54 1.43 -1.36
N GLN A 50 18.17 0.38 -2.11
CA GLN A 50 16.87 0.32 -2.78
C GLN A 50 15.71 0.32 -1.78
N ILE A 51 15.88 -0.33 -0.63
CA ILE A 51 14.88 -0.35 0.43
C ILE A 51 14.72 1.05 1.03
N ASP A 52 15.83 1.72 1.34
CA ASP A 52 15.82 3.07 1.92
C ASP A 52 15.18 4.09 0.96
N GLU A 53 15.52 4.00 -0.32
CA GLU A 53 14.93 4.82 -1.38
C GLU A 53 13.42 4.55 -1.49
N THR A 54 13.02 3.28 -1.53
CA THR A 54 11.60 2.87 -1.55
C THR A 54 10.82 3.44 -0.37
N VAL A 55 11.37 3.37 0.85
CA VAL A 55 10.74 3.92 2.06
C VAL A 55 10.58 5.44 1.96
N ASN A 56 11.59 6.16 1.47
CA ASN A 56 11.52 7.61 1.32
C ASN A 56 10.45 8.04 0.30
N ILE A 57 10.35 7.32 -0.81
CA ILE A 57 9.33 7.54 -1.83
C ILE A 57 7.93 7.28 -1.26
N ILE A 58 7.74 6.17 -0.55
CA ILE A 58 6.45 5.84 0.09
C ILE A 58 6.04 6.93 1.08
N LYS A 59 6.96 7.45 1.90
CA LYS A 59 6.66 8.56 2.82
C LYS A 59 6.17 9.79 2.08
N LYS A 60 6.86 10.18 0.99
CA LYS A 60 6.48 11.33 0.17
C LYS A 60 5.08 11.13 -0.44
N VAL A 61 4.86 10.02 -1.14
CA VAL A 61 3.59 9.73 -1.82
C VAL A 61 2.43 9.62 -0.82
N THR A 62 2.65 8.97 0.32
CA THR A 62 1.59 8.84 1.34
C THR A 62 1.26 10.18 1.99
N ALA A 63 2.22 11.08 2.19
CA ALA A 63 1.95 12.43 2.69
C ALA A 63 1.08 13.23 1.69
N GLU A 64 1.42 13.18 0.40
CA GLU A 64 0.65 13.82 -0.68
C GLU A 64 -0.79 13.28 -0.73
N LEU A 65 -0.96 11.95 -0.78
CA LEU A 65 -2.29 11.31 -0.82
C LEU A 65 -3.13 11.61 0.44
N ARG A 66 -2.50 11.67 1.62
CA ARG A 66 -3.19 12.00 2.88
C ARG A 66 -3.65 13.46 2.92
N SER A 67 -2.92 14.38 2.29
CA SER A 67 -3.28 15.81 2.27
C SER A 67 -4.63 16.08 1.60
N VAL A 68 -5.05 15.22 0.67
CA VAL A 68 -6.30 15.31 -0.08
C VAL A 68 -7.33 14.23 0.30
N SER A 69 -7.02 13.39 1.27
CA SER A 69 -7.88 12.25 1.63
C SER A 69 -9.13 12.69 2.40
N PRO A 70 -10.35 12.26 1.98
CA PRO A 70 -11.57 12.54 2.74
C PRO A 70 -11.62 11.78 4.08
N PHE A 71 -10.71 10.82 4.31
CA PHE A 71 -10.64 10.03 5.53
C PHE A 71 -9.66 10.57 6.58
N ARG A 72 -9.16 11.80 6.40
CA ARG A 72 -8.14 12.41 7.28
C ARG A 72 -8.57 12.46 8.75
N GLU A 73 -9.81 12.86 9.02
CA GLU A 73 -10.34 12.95 10.40
C GLU A 73 -10.50 11.56 11.02
N LYS A 74 -11.10 10.62 10.27
CA LYS A 74 -11.37 9.24 10.72
C LYS A 74 -10.11 8.51 11.18
N TYR A 75 -9.00 8.70 10.47
CA TYR A 75 -7.74 8.00 10.76
C TYR A 75 -6.65 8.88 11.40
N SER A 76 -6.94 10.17 11.62
CA SER A 76 -6.05 11.12 12.32
C SER A 76 -4.59 11.00 11.89
N PHE A 77 -4.32 11.13 10.59
CA PHE A 77 -2.96 11.09 10.08
C PHE A 77 -2.19 12.31 10.63
N ASN A 78 -1.21 12.05 11.51
CA ASN A 78 -0.21 13.05 11.92
C ASN A 78 0.80 13.29 10.79
#